data_AF-A0A1L9BGR5-F1
#
_entry.id   AF-A0A1L9BGR5-F1
#
_cell.length_a   1.000
_cell.length_b   1.000
_cell.length_c   1.000
_cell.angle_alpha   90.00
_cell.angle_beta   90.00
_cell.angle_gamma   90.00
#
_symmetry.space_group_name_H-M   'P 1'
#
loop_
_entity.id
_entity.type
_entity.pdbx_description
1 polymer ?
#
loop_
_entity_poly.entity_id
_entity_poly.type
_entity_poly.pdbx_seq_one_letter_code
_entity_poly.pdbx_strand_id
1 'polypeptide(L)'
;MSSQEKTAVPLLDVLMTLREDMTARGRGPYQYIGMPDVEHVTGFIVGYSEGLDNLEVEVATDALFRDWLRDVKQALPGQGWAAAYLAEFHGDQEQALRKYLDFVAEFRALPPQSLVALRWRYQGQHPAIRTPSWTFSRPPLLTLDVLLNIRQEVGTVPGRLGMFIGTIDVRRMAGFVDGYRLCLALAGARDEEYPLFVRWLHEEKSLPAGQAWPQPFLQACQGDDEQAIHRLLGFAAEFRAARPHS
;
A
#
# COMPACT_ATOMS: atom_id res chain seq x y z
N MET A 1 -32.87 5.98 10.97
CA MET A 1 -31.80 6.33 10.00
C MET A 1 -31.00 5.06 9.78
N SER A 2 -31.04 4.47 8.59
CA SER A 2 -30.27 3.27 8.29
C SER A 2 -28.79 3.63 8.37
N SER A 3 -28.05 3.03 9.30
CA SER A 3 -26.60 3.04 9.25
C SER A 3 -26.21 2.41 7.92
N GLN A 4 -25.67 3.18 6.98
CA GLN A 4 -25.05 2.62 5.78
C GLN A 4 -23.92 1.71 6.27
N GLU A 5 -24.09 0.40 6.11
CA GLU A 5 -22.98 -0.55 6.28
C GLU A 5 -21.90 -0.16 5.30
N LYS A 6 -20.80 0.42 5.81
CA LYS A 6 -19.65 0.75 5.01
C LYS A 6 -18.94 -0.55 4.66
N THR A 7 -18.67 -0.74 3.37
CA THR A 7 -18.08 -1.96 2.84
C THR A 7 -16.71 -1.62 2.28
N ALA A 8 -15.67 -2.31 2.74
CA ALA A 8 -14.32 -2.19 2.19
C ALA A 8 -14.20 -2.93 0.84
N VAL A 9 -13.27 -2.49 -0.01
CA VAL A 9 -12.99 -3.11 -1.31
C VAL A 9 -11.77 -4.04 -1.17
N PRO A 10 -11.85 -5.31 -1.60
CA PRO A 10 -10.72 -6.24 -1.53
C PRO A 10 -9.51 -5.74 -2.33
N LEU A 11 -8.30 -5.91 -1.79
CA LEU A 11 -7.06 -5.51 -2.47
C LEU A 11 -6.96 -6.08 -3.89
N LEU A 12 -7.27 -7.37 -4.08
CA LEU A 12 -7.17 -8.00 -5.39
C LEU A 12 -8.10 -7.34 -6.44
N ASP A 13 -9.21 -6.73 -6.02
CA ASP A 13 -10.13 -6.05 -6.93
C ASP A 13 -9.62 -4.66 -7.32
N VAL A 14 -8.95 -3.98 -6.40
CA VAL A 14 -8.20 -2.76 -6.72
C VAL A 14 -7.07 -3.05 -7.71
N LEU A 15 -6.33 -4.15 -7.52
CA LEU A 15 -5.29 -4.56 -8.44
C LEU A 15 -5.84 -4.98 -9.82
N MET A 16 -7.02 -5.60 -9.88
CA MET A 16 -7.73 -5.84 -11.15
C MET A 16 -8.11 -4.55 -11.86
N THR A 17 -8.63 -3.56 -11.11
CA THR A 17 -8.97 -2.24 -11.66
C THR A 17 -7.73 -1.54 -12.22
N LEU A 18 -6.60 -1.60 -11.51
CA LEU A 18 -5.32 -1.08 -11.98
C LEU A 18 -4.88 -1.76 -13.29
N ARG A 19 -5.01 -3.10 -13.37
CA ARG A 19 -4.68 -3.87 -14.57
C ARG A 19 -5.53 -3.45 -15.77
N GLU A 20 -6.83 -3.27 -15.56
CA GLU A 20 -7.78 -2.83 -16.58
C GLU A 20 -7.41 -1.43 -17.09
N ASP A 21 -7.10 -0.50 -16.20
CA ASP A 21 -6.66 0.86 -16.56
C ASP A 21 -5.35 0.85 -17.36
N MET A 22 -4.36 0.05 -16.93
CA MET A 22 -3.11 -0.13 -17.66
C MET A 22 -3.32 -0.73 -19.05
N THR A 23 -4.29 -1.62 -19.20
CA THR A 23 -4.64 -2.23 -20.50
C THR A 23 -5.33 -1.22 -21.40
N ALA A 24 -6.25 -0.41 -20.86
CA ALA A 24 -7.02 0.56 -21.62
C ALA A 24 -6.19 1.76 -22.10
N ARG A 25 -5.29 2.29 -21.26
CA ARG A 25 -4.49 3.48 -21.58
C ARG A 25 -3.25 3.19 -22.41
N GLY A 26 -2.72 1.97 -22.31
CA GLY A 26 -1.48 1.55 -22.98
C GLY A 26 -0.19 2.19 -22.43
N ARG A 27 -0.24 3.41 -21.88
CA ARG A 27 0.85 4.10 -21.15
C ARG A 27 0.29 4.98 -20.02
N GLY A 28 1.13 5.19 -19.00
CA GLY A 28 0.78 6.02 -17.84
C GLY A 28 0.64 7.51 -18.14
N PRO A 29 0.14 8.32 -17.18
CA PRO A 29 -0.17 7.92 -15.81
C PRO A 29 -1.47 7.10 -15.71
N TYR A 30 -1.42 6.10 -14.83
CA TYR A 30 -2.51 5.20 -14.50
C TYR A 30 -3.29 5.68 -13.28
N GLN A 31 -4.55 5.27 -13.20
CA GLN A 31 -5.41 5.56 -12.07
C GLN A 31 -4.79 5.01 -10.77
N TYR A 32 -4.85 5.81 -9.70
CA TYR A 32 -4.35 5.53 -8.35
C TYR A 32 -2.83 5.49 -8.15
N ILE A 33 -2.06 4.95 -9.10
CA ILE A 33 -0.59 4.79 -8.91
C ILE A 33 0.25 5.78 -9.72
N GLY A 34 -0.35 6.53 -10.65
CA GLY A 34 0.41 7.43 -11.51
C GLY A 34 1.32 6.68 -12.49
N MET A 35 2.60 7.03 -12.53
CA MET A 35 3.57 6.35 -13.42
C MET A 35 3.90 4.96 -12.88
N PRO A 36 4.14 3.96 -13.76
CA PRO A 36 4.50 2.62 -13.31
C PRO A 36 5.86 2.65 -12.58
N ASP A 37 5.84 2.25 -11.32
CA ASP A 37 7.02 2.06 -10.48
C ASP A 37 6.75 0.88 -9.54
N VAL A 38 7.52 -0.20 -9.68
CA VAL A 38 7.30 -1.44 -8.91
C VAL A 38 7.56 -1.27 -7.43
N GLU A 39 8.44 -0.35 -7.03
CA GLU A 39 8.71 -0.08 -5.61
C GLU A 39 7.56 0.71 -5.00
N HIS A 40 7.06 1.73 -5.73
CA HIS A 40 5.83 2.41 -5.32
C HIS A 40 4.65 1.44 -5.21
N VAL A 41 4.40 0.60 -6.22
CA VAL A 41 3.27 -0.34 -6.18
C VAL A 41 3.43 -1.40 -5.09
N THR A 42 4.65 -1.84 -4.81
CA THR A 42 4.92 -2.74 -3.67
C THR A 42 4.53 -2.07 -2.36
N GLY A 43 4.93 -0.82 -2.15
CA GLY A 43 4.49 -0.02 -1.00
C GLY A 43 2.98 0.15 -0.94
N PHE A 44 2.35 0.48 -2.07
CA PHE A 44 0.90 0.65 -2.21
C PHE A 44 0.12 -0.59 -1.79
N ILE A 45 0.56 -1.78 -2.21
CA ILE A 45 -0.06 -3.04 -1.81
C ILE A 45 -0.02 -3.20 -0.29
N VAL A 46 1.14 -2.91 0.33
CA VAL A 46 1.29 -3.03 1.78
C VAL A 46 0.44 -2.01 2.52
N GLY A 47 0.45 -0.75 2.10
CA GLY A 47 -0.36 0.31 2.73
C GLY A 47 -1.86 0.09 2.59
N TYR A 48 -2.30 -0.45 1.45
CA TYR A 48 -3.71 -0.81 1.27
C TYR A 48 -4.11 -1.97 2.18
N SER A 49 -3.28 -3.02 2.28
CA SER A 49 -3.49 -4.12 3.24
C SER A 49 -3.56 -3.62 4.69
N GLU A 50 -2.63 -2.76 5.09
CA GLU A 50 -2.63 -2.12 6.42
C GLU A 50 -3.92 -1.32 6.66
N GLY A 51 -4.47 -0.68 5.62
CA GLY A 51 -5.76 -0.01 5.67
C GLY A 51 -6.92 -0.97 5.96
N LEU A 52 -6.92 -2.15 5.33
CA LEU A 52 -7.95 -3.17 5.58
C LEU A 52 -7.82 -3.75 6.99
N ASP A 53 -6.60 -3.99 7.46
CA ASP A 53 -6.33 -4.50 8.79
C ASP A 53 -6.77 -3.50 9.87
N ASN A 54 -6.51 -2.21 9.68
CA ASN A 54 -6.97 -1.15 10.59
C ASN A 54 -8.48 -0.90 10.56
N LEU A 55 -9.15 -1.28 9.47
CA LEU A 55 -10.61 -1.36 9.40
C LEU A 55 -11.15 -2.62 10.10
N GLU A 56 -10.30 -3.48 10.65
CA GLU A 56 -10.66 -4.79 11.23
C GLU A 56 -11.41 -5.68 10.23
N VAL A 57 -11.15 -5.48 8.93
CA VAL A 57 -11.70 -6.29 7.86
C VAL A 57 -10.83 -7.51 7.73
N GLU A 58 -11.41 -8.70 7.85
CA GLU A 58 -10.62 -9.92 7.78
C GLU A 58 -10.27 -10.25 6.32
N VAL A 59 -9.01 -10.01 5.96
CA VAL A 59 -8.48 -10.24 4.62
C VAL A 59 -7.49 -11.39 4.65
N ALA A 60 -7.87 -12.50 4.05
CA ALA A 60 -7.00 -13.68 3.94
C ALA A 60 -6.78 -14.12 2.48
N THR A 61 -7.49 -13.49 1.54
CA THR A 61 -7.39 -13.76 0.11
C THR A 61 -6.09 -13.25 -0.52
N ASP A 62 -5.51 -12.18 0.00
CA ASP A 62 -4.19 -11.68 -0.41
C ASP A 62 -3.07 -12.63 0.04
N ALA A 63 -3.15 -13.17 1.26
CA ALA A 63 -2.23 -14.18 1.77
C ALA A 63 -2.34 -15.48 0.95
N LEU A 64 -3.56 -15.90 0.62
CA LEU A 64 -3.79 -17.07 -0.25
C LEU A 64 -3.21 -16.86 -1.66
N PHE A 65 -3.34 -15.66 -2.22
CA PHE A 65 -2.70 -15.30 -3.49
C PHE A 65 -1.17 -15.38 -3.42
N ARG A 66 -0.56 -14.83 -2.37
CA ARG A 66 0.91 -14.91 -2.16
C ARG A 66 1.39 -16.36 -2.05
N ASP A 67 0.67 -17.21 -1.31
CA ASP A 67 0.98 -18.62 -1.17
C ASP A 67 0.82 -19.37 -2.50
N TRP A 68 -0.22 -19.08 -3.29
CA TRP A 68 -0.38 -19.63 -4.64
C TRP A 68 0.75 -19.20 -5.58
N LEU A 69 1.10 -17.91 -5.59
CA LEU A 69 2.15 -17.36 -6.44
C LEU A 69 3.52 -18.00 -6.10
N ARG A 70 3.78 -18.25 -4.81
CA ARG A 70 5.01 -18.89 -4.34
C ARG A 70 5.02 -20.39 -4.59
N ASP A 71 4.00 -21.12 -4.14
CA ASP A 71 4.04 -22.58 -4.05
C ASP A 71 3.57 -23.26 -5.34
N VAL A 72 2.60 -22.67 -6.06
CA VAL A 72 2.04 -23.24 -7.28
C VAL A 72 2.71 -22.65 -8.51
N LYS A 73 2.83 -21.32 -8.59
CA LYS A 73 3.46 -20.66 -9.73
C LYS A 73 4.98 -20.61 -9.66
N GLN A 74 5.55 -20.78 -8.46
CA GLN A 74 6.99 -20.63 -8.23
C GLN A 74 7.52 -19.29 -8.77
N ALA A 75 6.66 -18.26 -8.71
CA ALA A 75 6.87 -16.95 -9.31
C ALA A 75 7.00 -15.85 -8.23
N LEU A 76 7.11 -16.23 -6.95
CA LEU A 76 7.45 -15.32 -5.87
C LEU A 76 8.84 -15.69 -5.32
N PRO A 77 9.92 -15.16 -5.93
CA PRO A 77 11.28 -15.48 -5.52
C PRO A 77 11.62 -14.82 -4.17
N GLY A 78 12.68 -15.30 -3.52
CA GLY A 78 13.04 -14.91 -2.15
C GLY A 78 13.30 -13.40 -1.95
N GLN A 79 13.78 -12.71 -3.00
CA GLN A 79 13.96 -11.26 -3.02
C GLN A 79 12.66 -10.45 -3.24
N GLY A 80 11.52 -11.12 -3.44
CA GLY A 80 10.24 -10.52 -3.79
C GLY A 80 10.03 -10.35 -5.30
N TRP A 81 8.77 -10.15 -5.70
CA TRP A 81 8.39 -10.07 -7.12
C TRP A 81 8.94 -8.82 -7.81
N ALA A 82 8.97 -7.68 -7.13
CA ALA A 82 9.33 -6.39 -7.72
C ALA A 82 10.76 -6.40 -8.29
N ALA A 83 11.75 -6.72 -7.45
CA ALA A 83 13.14 -6.81 -7.86
C ALA A 83 13.36 -7.90 -8.93
N ALA A 84 12.69 -9.05 -8.81
CA ALA A 84 12.86 -10.15 -9.73
C ALA A 84 12.30 -9.86 -11.13
N TYR A 85 11.08 -9.33 -11.21
CA TYR A 85 10.46 -9.02 -12.49
C TYR A 85 11.11 -7.81 -13.14
N LEU A 86 11.53 -6.82 -12.35
CA LEU A 86 12.28 -5.68 -12.88
C LEU A 86 13.61 -6.13 -13.50
N ALA A 87 14.32 -7.07 -12.87
CA ALA A 87 15.54 -7.64 -13.43
C ALA A 87 15.27 -8.45 -14.71
N GLU A 88 14.20 -9.26 -14.72
CA GLU A 88 13.77 -10.04 -15.89
C GLU A 88 13.47 -9.16 -17.11
N PHE A 89 12.84 -8.01 -16.90
CA PHE A 89 12.50 -7.06 -17.96
C PHE A 89 13.52 -5.92 -18.10
N HIS A 90 14.77 -6.13 -17.70
CA HIS A 90 15.87 -5.17 -17.89
C HIS A 90 15.58 -3.75 -17.40
N GLY A 91 14.83 -3.61 -16.30
CA GLY A 91 14.46 -2.32 -15.73
C GLY A 91 13.15 -1.73 -16.25
N ASP A 92 12.41 -2.42 -17.13
CA ASP A 92 11.10 -1.97 -17.59
C ASP A 92 10.05 -2.13 -16.48
N GLN A 93 9.76 -1.01 -15.83
CA GLN A 93 8.78 -0.89 -14.74
C GLN A 93 7.38 -1.34 -15.17
N GLU A 94 6.97 -1.00 -16.38
CA GLU A 94 5.62 -1.27 -16.85
C GLU A 94 5.43 -2.75 -17.12
N GLN A 95 6.37 -3.39 -17.80
CA GLN A 95 6.30 -4.84 -18.06
C GLN A 95 6.39 -5.65 -16.76
N ALA A 96 7.26 -5.26 -15.84
CA ALA A 96 7.37 -5.91 -14.54
C ALA A 96 6.06 -5.83 -13.74
N LEU A 97 5.42 -4.65 -13.72
CA LEU A 97 4.12 -4.47 -13.08
C LEU A 97 3.01 -5.26 -13.77
N ARG A 98 2.92 -5.22 -15.11
CA ARG A 98 1.93 -5.97 -15.89
C ARG A 98 2.01 -7.47 -15.60
N LYS A 99 3.22 -8.04 -15.53
CA LYS A 99 3.42 -9.45 -15.18
C LYS A 99 2.83 -9.80 -13.81
N TYR A 100 3.07 -8.98 -12.79
CA TYR A 100 2.48 -9.20 -11.47
C TYR A 100 0.94 -9.13 -11.51
N LEU A 101 0.40 -8.14 -12.21
CA LEU A 101 -1.05 -7.96 -12.33
C LEU A 101 -1.70 -9.08 -13.16
N ASP A 102 -1.03 -9.65 -14.14
CA ASP A 102 -1.51 -10.83 -14.87
C ASP A 102 -1.63 -12.06 -13.98
N PHE A 103 -0.72 -12.24 -13.01
CA PHE A 103 -0.89 -13.29 -11.99
C PHE A 103 -2.07 -13.01 -11.06
N VAL A 104 -2.33 -11.75 -10.71
CA VAL A 104 -3.54 -11.38 -9.95
C VAL A 104 -4.80 -11.77 -10.73
N ALA A 105 -4.84 -11.45 -12.03
CA ALA A 105 -5.96 -11.80 -12.90
C ALA A 105 -6.14 -13.32 -13.04
N GLU A 106 -5.04 -14.05 -13.23
CA GLU A 106 -5.07 -15.50 -13.30
C GLU A 106 -5.60 -16.12 -11.99
N PHE A 107 -5.14 -15.63 -10.83
CA PHE A 107 -5.63 -16.09 -9.54
C PHE A 107 -7.12 -15.82 -9.34
N ARG A 108 -7.61 -14.63 -9.71
CA ARG A 108 -9.04 -14.29 -9.62
C ARG A 108 -9.91 -15.14 -10.55
N ALA A 109 -9.34 -15.66 -11.64
CA ALA A 109 -10.02 -16.56 -12.56
C ALA A 109 -10.04 -18.04 -12.11
N LEU A 110 -9.36 -18.40 -11.01
CA LEU A 110 -9.36 -19.79 -10.53
C LEU A 110 -10.77 -20.23 -10.11
N PRO A 111 -11.20 -21.45 -10.47
CA PRO A 111 -12.48 -21.96 -10.01
C PRO A 111 -12.45 -22.20 -8.48
N PRO A 112 -13.59 -22.12 -7.78
CA PRO A 112 -13.65 -22.27 -6.32
C PRO A 112 -12.98 -23.55 -5.80
N GLN A 113 -13.14 -24.66 -6.53
CA GLN A 113 -12.54 -25.95 -6.20
C GLN A 113 -11.00 -25.94 -6.26
N SER A 114 -10.40 -25.16 -7.17
CA SER A 114 -8.94 -24.95 -7.17
C SER A 114 -8.49 -24.10 -5.99
N LEU A 115 -9.27 -23.07 -5.62
CA LEU A 115 -8.96 -22.22 -4.47
C LEU A 115 -9.00 -23.00 -3.15
N VAL A 116 -9.99 -23.89 -2.96
CA VAL A 116 -10.11 -24.74 -1.76
C VAL A 116 -8.99 -25.78 -1.67
N ALA A 117 -8.45 -26.22 -2.81
CA ALA A 117 -7.34 -27.18 -2.84
C ALA A 117 -5.98 -26.56 -2.48
N LEU A 118 -5.89 -25.22 -2.42
CA LEU A 118 -4.65 -24.56 -2.02
C LEU A 118 -4.35 -24.82 -0.54
N ARG A 119 -3.06 -24.92 -0.22
CA ARG A 119 -2.62 -25.12 1.15
C ARG A 119 -2.79 -23.82 1.94
N TRP A 120 -3.64 -23.84 2.97
CA TRP A 120 -3.73 -22.76 3.94
C TRP A 120 -2.80 -23.03 5.14
N ARG A 121 -1.85 -22.12 5.39
CA ARG A 121 -0.80 -22.28 6.41
C ARG A 121 -1.01 -21.46 7.67
N TYR A 122 -2.02 -20.59 7.68
CA TYR A 122 -2.29 -19.68 8.78
C TYR A 122 -3.40 -20.23 9.68
N GLN A 123 -3.55 -19.63 10.86
CA GLN A 123 -4.63 -19.99 11.78
C GLN A 123 -5.99 -19.54 11.20
N GLY A 124 -7.07 -20.19 11.62
CA GLY A 124 -8.44 -19.87 11.19
C GLY A 124 -8.95 -20.74 10.03
N GLN A 125 -10.13 -20.38 9.51
CA GLN A 125 -10.76 -21.10 8.41
C GLN A 125 -10.10 -20.77 7.07
N HIS A 126 -10.18 -21.72 6.13
CA HIS A 126 -9.64 -21.53 4.79
C HIS A 126 -10.37 -20.36 4.07
N PRO A 127 -9.66 -19.38 3.47
CA PRO A 127 -10.28 -18.18 2.90
C PRO A 127 -11.29 -18.49 1.78
N ALA A 128 -11.01 -19.52 0.98
CA ALA A 128 -11.86 -19.91 -0.16
C ALA A 128 -13.22 -20.54 0.19
N ILE A 129 -13.43 -21.00 1.42
CA ILE A 129 -14.73 -21.56 1.86
C ILE A 129 -15.53 -20.57 2.72
N ARG A 130 -14.92 -19.44 3.07
CA ARG A 130 -15.50 -18.46 3.96
C ARG A 130 -16.19 -17.37 3.17
N THR A 131 -17.29 -16.86 3.70
CA THR A 131 -17.85 -15.58 3.27
C THR A 131 -17.09 -14.45 3.99
N PRO A 132 -16.29 -13.64 3.28
CA PRO A 132 -15.59 -12.53 3.90
C PRO A 132 -16.57 -11.47 4.41
N SER A 133 -16.26 -10.88 5.56
CA SER A 133 -16.99 -9.72 6.09
C SER A 133 -16.19 -8.47 5.73
N TRP A 134 -16.75 -7.65 4.84
CA TRP A 134 -16.15 -6.38 4.42
C TRP A 134 -16.71 -5.19 5.19
N THR A 135 -17.54 -5.45 6.19
CA THR A 135 -18.11 -4.43 7.06
C THR A 135 -17.20 -4.17 8.24
N PHE A 136 -17.12 -2.90 8.64
CA PHE A 136 -16.38 -2.46 9.81
C PHE A 136 -17.23 -1.51 10.64
N SER A 137 -17.03 -1.54 11.96
CA SER A 137 -17.85 -0.81 12.93
C SER A 137 -17.09 0.29 13.66
N ARG A 138 -15.76 0.26 13.63
CA ARG A 138 -14.90 1.27 14.24
C ARG A 138 -14.58 2.40 13.26
N PRO A 139 -14.38 3.62 13.76
CA PRO A 139 -13.80 4.68 12.95
C PRO A 139 -12.38 4.25 12.52
N PRO A 140 -12.04 4.38 11.23
CA PRO A 140 -10.68 4.08 10.77
C PRO A 140 -9.67 5.02 11.39
N LEU A 141 -8.44 4.52 11.59
CA LEU A 141 -7.28 5.38 11.83
C LEU A 141 -7.01 6.24 10.59
N LEU A 142 -6.76 7.53 10.79
CA LEU A 142 -6.43 8.42 9.67
C LEU A 142 -4.97 8.24 9.28
N THR A 143 -4.60 8.66 8.07
CA THR A 143 -3.25 8.45 7.53
C THR A 143 -2.18 9.06 8.44
N LEU A 144 -2.45 10.25 8.99
CA LEU A 144 -1.48 10.90 9.88
C LEU A 144 -1.33 10.12 11.20
N ASP A 145 -2.38 9.50 11.74
CA ASP A 145 -2.29 8.65 12.93
C ASP A 145 -1.41 7.42 12.66
N VAL A 146 -1.56 6.79 11.49
CA VAL A 146 -0.71 5.67 11.09
C VAL A 146 0.75 6.08 10.97
N LEU A 147 1.05 7.24 10.38
CA LEU A 147 2.42 7.76 10.34
C LEU A 147 3.01 7.98 11.75
N LEU A 148 2.20 8.49 12.68
CA LEU A 148 2.62 8.68 14.07
C LEU A 148 2.85 7.35 14.80
N ASN A 149 2.00 6.35 14.56
CA ASN A 149 2.19 5.01 15.10
C ASN A 149 3.47 4.36 14.56
N ILE A 150 3.69 4.40 13.23
CA ILE A 150 4.94 3.93 12.61
C ILE A 150 6.13 4.60 13.28
N ARG A 151 6.11 5.93 13.42
CA ARG A 151 7.17 6.70 14.09
C ARG A 151 7.43 6.20 15.52
N GLN A 152 6.38 5.96 16.29
CA GLN A 152 6.48 5.50 17.67
C GLN A 152 7.10 4.09 17.73
N GLU A 153 6.71 3.18 16.84
CA GLU A 153 7.21 1.82 16.82
C GLU A 153 8.66 1.72 16.32
N VAL A 154 9.01 2.44 15.25
CA VAL A 154 10.37 2.43 14.70
C VAL A 154 11.36 3.14 15.62
N GLY A 155 10.93 4.22 16.28
CA GLY A 155 11.79 5.06 17.11
C GLY A 155 12.99 5.58 16.32
N THR A 156 14.18 5.44 16.90
CA THR A 156 15.47 5.83 16.29
C THR A 156 16.32 4.61 15.91
N VAL A 157 15.73 3.41 15.82
CA VAL A 157 16.46 2.16 15.57
C VAL A 157 16.61 1.96 14.06
N PRO A 158 17.85 1.97 13.51
CA PRO A 158 18.07 1.77 12.08
C PRO A 158 17.56 0.41 11.60
N GLY A 159 17.04 0.38 10.37
CA GLY A 159 16.47 -0.80 9.72
C GLY A 159 15.04 -1.14 10.14
N ARG A 160 14.50 -0.53 11.21
CA ARG A 160 13.19 -0.92 11.76
C ARG A 160 12.01 -0.51 10.86
N LEU A 161 12.20 0.52 10.02
CA LEU A 161 11.24 0.88 8.98
C LEU A 161 10.91 -0.29 8.04
N GLY A 162 11.85 -1.23 7.87
CA GLY A 162 11.62 -2.40 7.02
C GLY A 162 10.53 -3.34 7.53
N MET A 163 10.10 -3.24 8.79
CA MET A 163 8.95 -3.98 9.32
C MET A 163 7.63 -3.56 8.67
N PHE A 164 7.55 -2.32 8.16
CA PHE A 164 6.35 -1.73 7.58
C PHE A 164 6.36 -1.72 6.06
N ILE A 165 7.52 -1.51 5.43
CA ILE A 165 7.63 -1.34 3.97
C ILE A 165 8.57 -2.36 3.30
N GLY A 166 9.18 -3.27 4.07
CA GLY A 166 10.17 -4.21 3.56
C GLY A 166 11.51 -3.52 3.27
N THR A 167 11.94 -3.50 2.01
CA THR A 167 13.09 -2.67 1.60
C THR A 167 12.80 -1.21 1.94
N ILE A 168 13.74 -0.54 2.60
CA ILE A 168 13.61 0.86 2.96
C ILE A 168 13.90 1.71 1.72
N ASP A 169 12.85 2.31 1.17
CA ASP A 169 12.88 3.12 -0.06
C ASP A 169 11.77 4.17 0.04
N VAL A 170 12.06 5.45 -0.27
CA VAL A 170 11.06 6.53 -0.19
C VAL A 170 9.87 6.31 -1.12
N ARG A 171 10.05 5.61 -2.24
CA ARG A 171 8.98 5.26 -3.18
C ARG A 171 8.02 4.25 -2.57
N ARG A 172 8.54 3.27 -1.83
CA ARG A 172 7.70 2.32 -1.07
C ARG A 172 6.92 3.03 0.03
N MET A 173 7.54 3.95 0.75
CA MET A 173 6.82 4.72 1.78
C MET A 173 5.76 5.63 1.15
N ALA A 174 6.04 6.26 0.02
CA ALA A 174 5.04 7.05 -0.73
C ALA A 174 3.87 6.17 -1.19
N GLY A 175 4.18 5.01 -1.79
CA GLY A 175 3.19 4.02 -2.18
C GLY A 175 2.34 3.55 -1.00
N PHE A 176 2.97 3.23 0.14
CA PHE A 176 2.27 2.84 1.36
C PHE A 176 1.23 3.90 1.76
N VAL A 177 1.62 5.17 1.78
CA VAL A 177 0.68 6.25 2.10
C VAL A 177 -0.46 6.34 1.08
N ASP A 178 -0.16 6.24 -0.22
CA ASP A 178 -1.19 6.32 -1.27
C ASP A 178 -2.15 5.12 -1.24
N GLY A 179 -1.64 3.91 -0.97
CA GLY A 179 -2.44 2.69 -0.80
C GLY A 179 -3.36 2.77 0.40
N TYR A 180 -2.83 3.20 1.55
CA TYR A 180 -3.61 3.39 2.78
C TYR A 180 -4.74 4.41 2.57
N ARG A 181 -4.41 5.55 1.96
CA ARG A 181 -5.38 6.61 1.66
C ARG A 181 -6.45 6.16 0.68
N LEU A 182 -6.10 5.37 -0.33
CA LEU A 182 -7.10 4.82 -1.23
C LEU A 182 -8.05 3.86 -0.50
N CYS A 183 -7.52 3.01 0.38
CA CYS A 183 -8.34 2.11 1.20
C CYS A 183 -9.36 2.91 2.02
N LEU A 184 -8.92 3.97 2.71
CA LEU A 184 -9.81 4.88 3.44
C LEU A 184 -10.87 5.51 2.53
N ALA A 185 -10.47 6.02 1.37
CA ALA A 185 -11.38 6.67 0.43
C ALA A 185 -12.45 5.71 -0.09
N LEU A 186 -12.08 4.49 -0.48
CA LEU A 186 -13.01 3.47 -0.95
C LEU A 186 -13.93 2.95 0.17
N ALA A 187 -13.44 2.95 1.41
CA ALA A 187 -14.24 2.67 2.60
C ALA A 187 -15.17 3.84 3.00
N GLY A 188 -15.14 4.97 2.30
CA GLY A 188 -15.95 6.15 2.61
C GLY A 188 -15.52 6.86 3.90
N ALA A 189 -14.24 6.78 4.25
CA ALA A 189 -13.62 7.55 5.31
C ALA A 189 -13.04 8.85 4.76
N ARG A 190 -13.18 9.94 5.52
CA ARG A 190 -12.64 11.25 5.15
C ARG A 190 -11.32 11.48 5.88
N ASP A 191 -10.22 11.38 5.15
CA ASP A 191 -8.88 11.71 5.63
C ASP A 191 -8.57 13.19 5.33
N GLU A 192 -9.21 14.10 6.08
CA GLU A 192 -9.09 15.55 5.86
C GLU A 192 -7.77 16.13 6.38
N GLU A 193 -7.17 15.47 7.38
CA GLU A 193 -5.98 15.97 8.03
C GLU A 193 -4.71 15.79 7.18
N TYR A 194 -4.57 14.67 6.49
CA TYR A 194 -3.39 14.42 5.66
C TYR A 194 -3.22 15.46 4.53
N PRO A 195 -4.26 15.87 3.77
CA PRO A 195 -4.17 17.00 2.85
C PRO A 195 -3.72 18.30 3.50
N LEU A 196 -4.15 18.59 4.74
CA LEU A 196 -3.70 19.77 5.49
C LEU A 196 -2.23 19.67 5.88
N PHE A 197 -1.77 18.48 6.25
CA PHE A 197 -0.35 18.19 6.50
C PHE A 197 0.50 18.39 5.24
N VAL A 198 0.07 17.85 4.09
CA VAL A 198 0.77 18.05 2.81
C VAL A 198 0.83 19.53 2.44
N ARG A 199 -0.27 20.27 2.61
CA ARG A 199 -0.28 21.73 2.38
C ARG A 199 0.71 22.45 3.29
N TRP A 200 0.74 22.08 4.58
CA TRP A 200 1.69 22.63 5.54
C TRP A 200 3.15 22.32 5.20
N LEU A 201 3.45 21.16 4.63
CA LEU A 201 4.81 20.87 4.13
C LEU A 201 5.25 21.88 3.06
N HIS A 202 4.34 22.27 2.15
CA HIS A 202 4.62 23.30 1.15
C HIS A 202 4.75 24.69 1.76
N GLU A 203 3.82 25.07 2.63
CA GLU A 203 3.73 26.43 3.18
C GLU A 203 4.83 26.72 4.21
N GLU A 204 5.10 25.78 5.12
CA GLU A 204 5.95 26.01 6.28
C GLU A 204 7.28 25.23 6.24
N LYS A 205 7.35 24.12 5.50
CA LYS A 205 8.59 23.31 5.35
C LYS A 205 9.29 23.49 4.03
N SER A 206 8.88 24.50 3.26
CA SER A 206 9.50 24.88 1.97
C SER A 206 9.57 23.72 0.98
N LEU A 207 8.60 22.81 1.01
CA LEU A 207 8.48 21.77 -0.02
C LEU A 207 8.17 22.45 -1.37
N PRO A 208 8.96 22.22 -2.43
CA PRO A 208 8.76 22.88 -3.72
C PRO A 208 7.33 22.71 -4.25
N ALA A 209 6.73 23.80 -4.74
CA ALA A 209 5.37 23.78 -5.26
C ALA A 209 5.22 22.75 -6.40
N GLY A 210 4.17 21.94 -6.32
CA GLY A 210 3.89 20.89 -7.32
C GLY A 210 4.75 19.62 -7.19
N GLN A 211 5.65 19.53 -6.21
CA GLN A 211 6.42 18.31 -5.95
C GLN A 211 5.87 17.57 -4.73
N ALA A 212 5.79 16.24 -4.83
CA ALA A 212 5.55 15.39 -3.66
C ALA A 212 6.80 15.30 -2.78
N TRP A 213 6.62 14.93 -1.51
CA TRP A 213 7.70 14.88 -0.52
C TRP A 213 8.90 13.93 -0.81
N PRO A 214 8.76 12.79 -1.53
CA PRO A 214 9.83 11.80 -1.60
C PRO A 214 11.14 12.35 -2.15
N GLN A 215 11.09 12.99 -3.32
CA GLN A 215 12.29 13.47 -4.00
C GLN A 215 12.98 14.64 -3.27
N PRO A 216 12.27 15.70 -2.84
CA PRO A 216 12.88 16.78 -2.05
C PRO A 216 13.50 16.30 -0.74
N PHE A 217 12.87 15.35 -0.03
CA PHE A 217 13.40 14.86 1.24
C PHE A 217 14.61 13.96 1.02
N LEU A 218 14.56 13.07 0.02
CA LEU A 218 15.70 12.25 -0.36
C LEU A 218 16.92 13.10 -0.71
N GLN A 219 16.73 14.17 -1.49
CA GLN A 219 17.79 15.13 -1.82
C GLN A 219 18.35 15.85 -0.58
N ALA A 220 17.48 16.32 0.30
CA ALA A 220 17.90 16.96 1.55
C ALA A 220 18.66 16.02 2.49
N CYS A 221 18.40 14.71 2.39
CA CYS A 221 19.07 13.65 3.12
C CYS A 221 20.21 12.99 2.33
N GLN A 222 20.72 13.63 1.27
CA GLN A 222 21.87 13.14 0.48
C GLN A 222 21.69 11.73 -0.12
N GLY A 223 20.45 11.34 -0.41
CA GLY A 223 20.13 10.02 -0.94
C GLY A 223 19.88 8.94 0.11
N ASP A 224 19.84 9.29 1.40
CA ASP A 224 19.49 8.34 2.47
C ASP A 224 17.95 8.22 2.60
N ASP A 225 17.41 7.12 2.10
CA ASP A 225 15.98 6.81 2.14
C ASP A 225 15.44 6.72 3.58
N GLU A 226 16.20 6.11 4.49
CA GLU A 226 15.75 5.91 5.87
C GLU A 226 15.63 7.25 6.60
N GLN A 227 16.63 8.12 6.43
CA GLN A 227 16.60 9.47 6.98
C GLN A 227 15.51 10.34 6.34
N ALA A 228 15.27 10.20 5.04
CA ALA A 228 14.20 10.91 4.35
C ALA A 228 12.81 10.51 4.88
N ILE A 229 12.60 9.22 5.15
CA ILE A 229 11.36 8.72 5.76
C ILE A 229 11.25 9.19 7.22
N HIS A 230 12.31 9.08 8.02
CA HIS A 230 12.30 9.62 9.39
C HIS A 230 12.00 11.12 9.42
N ARG A 231 12.46 11.89 8.43
CA ARG A 231 12.13 13.30 8.27
C ARG A 231 10.64 13.52 8.03
N LEU A 232 10.02 12.76 7.14
CA LEU A 232 8.55 12.78 6.94
C LEU A 232 7.81 12.50 8.25
N LEU A 233 8.20 11.44 8.95
CA LEU A 233 7.59 11.04 10.22
C LEU A 233 7.78 12.12 11.30
N GLY A 234 8.96 12.74 11.36
CA GLY A 234 9.24 13.87 12.25
C GLY A 234 8.34 15.07 11.97
N PHE A 235 8.14 15.40 10.69
CA PHE A 235 7.23 16.46 10.27
C PHE A 235 5.75 16.16 10.57
N ALA A 236 5.32 14.90 10.45
CA ALA A 236 3.99 14.50 10.89
C ALA A 236 3.76 14.77 12.38
N ALA A 237 4.75 14.45 13.22
CA ALA A 237 4.70 14.74 14.66
C ALA A 237 4.71 16.24 14.96
N GLU A 238 5.54 17.01 14.26
CA GLU A 238 5.59 18.47 14.41
C GLU A 238 4.26 19.13 14.01
N PHE A 239 3.68 18.74 12.88
CA PHE A 239 2.37 19.23 12.42
C PHE A 239 1.28 18.97 13.46
N ARG A 240 1.24 17.77 14.03
CA ARG A 240 0.28 17.40 15.08
C ARG A 240 0.47 18.24 16.35
N ALA A 241 1.72 18.47 16.76
CA ALA A 241 2.02 19.26 17.95
C ALA A 241 1.64 20.74 17.78
N ALA A 242 1.78 21.29 16.57
CA ALA A 242 1.42 22.67 16.25
C ALA A 242 -0.10 22.91 16.18
N ARG A 243 -0.89 21.84 16.04
CA ARG A 243 -2.35 21.88 15.94
C ARG A 243 -3.00 20.78 16.78
N PRO A 244 -2.90 20.82 18.11
CA PRO A 244 -3.61 19.87 18.96
C PRO A 244 -5.11 19.97 18.63
N HIS A 245 -5.75 18.83 18.37
CA HIS A 245 -7.18 18.76 18.07
C HIS A 245 -8.00 19.66 19.00
N SER A 246 -8.75 20.59 18.41
CA SER A 246 -9.88 21.27 19.06
C SER A 246 -11.03 20.30 19.27
#